data_AF-A0A510UIE6-F1
#
_entry.id   AF-A0A510UIE6-F1
#
_cell.length_a   1.000
_cell.length_b   1.000
_cell.length_c   1.000
_cell.angle_alpha   90.00
_cell.angle_beta   90.00
_cell.angle_gamma   90.00
#
_symmetry.space_group_name_H-M   'P 1'
#
loop_
_entity.id
_entity.type
_entity.pdbx_description
1 polymer ?
#
loop_
_entity_poly.entity_id
_entity_poly.type
_entity_poly.pdbx_seq_one_letter_code
_entity_poly.pdbx_strand_id
1 'polypeptide(L)'
;MKNKPFSALLLMLILGTPSVTHAEIKTGYFIDSPVTGLYYQTSSQLSGTTNKGAFEYRTGDVVRFFLGTDENGYLISTLSGQEVVTPTLATTTPSKSINLTRLLLSLDSSPSNRDEITLASKMLSNVDFQQRLKQIDINVLDSSSKELNIDLVSVKEAVEHLNLSQQYIEDNFTSDDIIYEPANKHLKHIIIKKKDWQGRMCAYDIKYHHHPKYRPSFGNMEYTVTDTHLIQYPSAGDYFNGCELDTSHPMIADKSPISEFEGFGGMIGCAATGCTRNDLNGFTLDDYNDEGDWKYRTIAMNFDPETELMMEKIQGLGPNEHVRHQNRGEQIAFIYPIDKEEKIPFEGVWQQTQYHGQKIETHCLLVKNHQVLKHPKIGKTCPKNEEQYTLNVTKDYADMWWVNNKDNSAQLEQMNLLVRWYLNGNQVQHTTWEYLPAGRDWKQGVLYRYRQTLQRQPNGIETMDTFSVSEFSKILRN
;
A
#
# COMPACT_ATOMS: atom_id res chain seq x y z
N MET A 1 60.44 62.36 -19.88
CA MET A 1 59.11 62.30 -20.52
C MET A 1 58.28 61.29 -19.74
N LYS A 2 57.04 61.65 -19.39
CA LYS A 2 56.21 61.00 -18.37
C LYS A 2 55.66 59.63 -18.82
N ASN A 3 55.83 58.60 -17.98
CA ASN A 3 55.11 57.33 -18.06
C ASN A 3 53.71 57.49 -17.45
N LYS A 4 52.67 57.06 -18.17
CA LYS A 4 51.28 57.00 -17.69
C LYS A 4 51.06 55.72 -16.87
N PRO A 5 50.35 55.75 -15.73
CA PRO A 5 49.95 54.56 -15.02
C PRO A 5 48.62 53.99 -15.56
N PHE A 6 48.54 52.66 -15.60
CA PHE A 6 47.36 51.86 -15.93
C PHE A 6 46.39 51.85 -14.74
N SER A 7 45.11 52.15 -15.00
CA SER A 7 44.04 52.12 -13.99
C SER A 7 43.47 50.70 -13.89
N ALA A 8 43.58 50.08 -12.72
CA ALA A 8 42.95 48.79 -12.43
C ALA A 8 41.47 49.00 -12.07
N LEU A 9 40.57 48.34 -12.81
CA LEU A 9 39.14 48.31 -12.56
C LEU A 9 38.85 47.14 -11.60
N LEU A 10 38.39 47.46 -10.39
CA LEU A 10 38.02 46.49 -9.35
C LEU A 10 36.61 45.96 -9.64
N LEU A 11 36.49 44.70 -10.07
CA LEU A 11 35.23 44.00 -10.28
C LEU A 11 34.77 43.43 -8.93
N MET A 12 33.75 44.03 -8.30
CA MET A 12 33.07 43.43 -7.13
C MET A 12 32.18 42.28 -7.62
N LEU A 13 32.59 41.04 -7.35
CA LEU A 13 31.71 39.87 -7.45
C LEU A 13 30.73 39.91 -6.27
N ILE A 14 29.45 40.14 -6.58
CA ILE A 14 28.34 39.89 -5.65
C ILE A 14 28.16 38.37 -5.59
N LEU A 15 28.65 37.75 -4.52
CA LEU A 15 28.34 36.36 -4.17
C LEU A 15 26.85 36.28 -3.82
N GLY A 16 26.02 35.99 -4.81
CA GLY A 16 24.64 35.58 -4.59
C GLY A 16 24.64 34.24 -3.88
N THR A 17 24.20 34.20 -2.62
CA THR A 17 23.87 32.96 -1.92
C THR A 17 22.78 32.24 -2.71
N PRO A 18 22.90 30.93 -3.02
CA PRO A 18 21.82 30.20 -3.66
C PRO A 18 20.65 30.15 -2.68
N SER A 19 19.58 30.87 -3.02
CA SER A 19 18.31 30.75 -2.31
C SER A 19 17.79 29.34 -2.59
N VAL A 20 17.74 28.50 -1.56
CA VAL A 20 17.07 27.19 -1.64
C VAL A 20 15.59 27.48 -1.87
N THR A 21 15.17 27.45 -3.12
CA THR A 21 13.75 27.48 -3.50
C THR A 21 13.11 26.23 -2.91
N HIS A 22 12.41 26.38 -1.79
CA HIS A 22 11.58 25.29 -1.26
C HIS A 22 10.50 24.99 -2.30
N ALA A 23 10.26 23.71 -2.58
CA ALA A 23 9.17 23.29 -3.44
C ALA A 23 7.85 23.89 -2.95
N GLU A 24 7.01 24.30 -3.89
CA GLU A 24 5.71 24.93 -3.64
C GLU A 24 4.82 24.02 -2.78
N ILE A 25 4.12 24.63 -1.82
CA ILE A 25 3.12 23.93 -1.01
C ILE A 25 1.86 23.76 -1.87
N LYS A 26 1.42 22.52 -2.02
CA LYS A 26 0.20 22.10 -2.69
C LYS A 26 -0.84 21.68 -1.67
N THR A 27 -2.10 21.70 -2.08
CA THR A 27 -3.22 21.17 -1.31
C THR A 27 -3.64 19.83 -1.88
N GLY A 28 -3.74 18.81 -1.02
CA GLY A 28 -4.36 17.53 -1.33
C GLY A 28 -5.62 17.31 -0.48
N TYR A 29 -6.40 16.29 -0.78
CA TYR A 29 -7.67 16.00 -0.14
C TYR A 29 -7.79 14.52 0.21
N PHE A 30 -8.09 14.19 1.48
CA PHE A 30 -8.47 12.84 1.88
C PHE A 30 -9.98 12.65 1.68
N ILE A 31 -10.37 11.76 0.76
CA ILE A 31 -11.74 11.54 0.30
C ILE A 31 -12.20 10.09 0.57
N ASP A 32 -13.16 9.98 1.47
CA ASP A 32 -14.15 8.93 1.70
C ASP A 32 -15.42 9.71 2.08
N SER A 33 -15.96 10.44 1.11
CA SER A 33 -16.38 11.85 1.27
C SER A 33 -15.26 12.73 1.87
N PRO A 34 -15.26 14.07 1.68
CA PRO A 34 -14.29 14.93 2.36
C PRO A 34 -14.17 14.59 3.86
N VAL A 35 -12.98 14.14 4.32
CA VAL A 35 -12.79 13.73 5.72
C VAL A 35 -12.19 14.86 6.53
N THR A 36 -12.92 15.36 7.53
CA THR A 36 -12.48 16.38 8.46
C THR A 36 -12.02 15.75 9.78
N GLY A 37 -10.83 16.15 10.26
CA GLY A 37 -10.33 15.77 11.57
C GLY A 37 -9.18 14.75 11.59
N LEU A 38 -8.65 14.33 10.44
CA LEU A 38 -7.45 13.48 10.39
C LEU A 38 -6.22 14.33 10.65
N TYR A 39 -5.37 13.94 11.59
CA TYR A 39 -4.05 14.57 11.73
C TYR A 39 -3.13 14.05 10.62
N TYR A 40 -2.35 14.93 10.01
CA TYR A 40 -1.36 14.56 9.01
C TYR A 40 0.02 15.15 9.30
N GLN A 41 1.06 14.45 8.85
CA GLN A 41 2.44 14.92 8.86
C GLN A 41 3.16 14.48 7.58
N THR A 42 3.95 15.37 7.01
CA THR A 42 4.73 15.13 5.78
C THR A 42 6.22 14.94 6.07
N SER A 43 6.94 14.30 5.16
CA SER A 43 8.40 14.17 5.23
C SER A 43 9.13 15.53 5.19
N SER A 44 8.52 16.56 4.61
CA SER A 44 9.01 17.95 4.63
C SER A 44 8.57 18.78 5.85
N GLN A 45 8.06 18.10 6.89
CA GLN A 45 7.68 18.68 8.19
C GLN A 45 6.46 19.62 8.16
N LEU A 46 5.67 19.61 7.10
CA LEU A 46 4.30 20.16 7.14
C LEU A 46 3.42 19.23 7.98
N SER A 47 2.55 19.79 8.80
CA SER A 47 1.58 19.04 9.58
C SER A 47 0.33 19.87 9.87
N GLY A 48 -0.76 19.18 10.18
CA GLY A 48 -2.03 19.83 10.49
C GLY A 48 -3.15 18.82 10.68
N THR A 49 -4.38 19.31 10.62
CA THR A 49 -5.59 18.48 10.65
C THR A 49 -6.40 18.74 9.40
N THR A 50 -6.94 17.70 8.78
CA THR A 50 -7.75 17.85 7.58
C THR A 50 -9.00 18.67 7.85
N ASN A 51 -9.35 19.54 6.90
CA ASN A 51 -10.58 20.32 6.92
C ASN A 51 -11.25 20.21 5.56
N LYS A 52 -12.43 19.59 5.51
CA LYS A 52 -13.07 19.12 4.27
C LYS A 52 -12.11 18.30 3.41
N GLY A 53 -11.41 17.36 4.05
CA GLY A 53 -10.37 16.55 3.42
C GLY A 53 -9.03 17.26 3.18
N ALA A 54 -8.99 18.60 3.14
CA ALA A 54 -7.80 19.34 2.70
C ALA A 54 -6.59 19.16 3.64
N PHE A 55 -5.42 18.88 3.07
CA PHE A 55 -4.11 18.84 3.73
C PHE A 55 -3.04 19.49 2.86
N GLU A 56 -1.92 19.92 3.46
CA GLU A 56 -0.80 20.54 2.76
C GLU A 56 0.34 19.53 2.55
N TYR A 57 0.94 19.57 1.36
CA TYR A 57 2.12 18.76 1.03
C TYR A 57 2.98 19.43 -0.03
N ARG A 58 4.22 18.99 -0.20
CA ARG A 58 5.08 19.35 -1.32
C ARG A 58 5.22 18.17 -2.27
N THR A 59 5.48 18.42 -3.55
CA THR A 59 5.79 17.35 -4.50
C THR A 59 6.97 16.51 -4.00
N GLY A 60 6.79 15.18 -3.99
CA GLY A 60 7.75 14.22 -3.43
C GLY A 60 7.63 13.99 -1.92
N ASP A 61 6.71 14.67 -1.22
CA ASP A 61 6.45 14.37 0.19
C ASP A 61 5.88 12.97 0.37
N VAL A 62 6.20 12.37 1.50
CA VAL A 62 5.47 11.23 2.05
C VAL A 62 4.57 11.74 3.16
N VAL A 63 3.28 11.44 3.11
CA VAL A 63 2.25 11.89 4.03
C VAL A 63 1.80 10.74 4.92
N ARG A 64 1.76 10.98 6.22
CA ARG A 64 1.26 10.06 7.24
C ARG A 64 -0.06 10.60 7.77
N PHE A 65 -1.11 9.78 7.79
CA PHE A 65 -2.43 10.14 8.32
C PHE A 65 -2.74 9.37 9.60
N PHE A 66 -3.33 10.06 10.58
CA PHE A 66 -3.61 9.53 11.90
C PHE A 66 -5.04 9.84 12.35
N LEU A 67 -5.68 8.85 12.99
CA LEU A 67 -6.87 9.03 13.80
C LEU A 67 -6.45 9.46 15.21
N GLY A 68 -6.45 10.76 15.47
CA GLY A 68 -6.03 11.36 16.72
C GLY A 68 -5.78 12.85 16.58
N THR A 69 -5.22 13.47 17.62
CA THR A 69 -4.93 14.91 17.63
C THR A 69 -3.51 15.25 17.17
N ASP A 70 -2.61 14.26 17.10
CA ASP A 70 -1.20 14.42 16.79
C ASP A 70 -0.59 13.12 16.19
N GLU A 71 0.73 13.11 15.98
CA GLU A 71 1.48 11.95 15.45
C GLU A 71 1.50 10.73 16.39
N ASN A 72 1.04 10.88 17.64
CA ASN A 72 0.83 9.76 18.55
C ASN A 72 -0.56 9.14 18.37
N GLY A 73 -1.40 9.59 17.44
CA GLY A 73 -2.67 8.95 17.09
C GLY A 73 -2.51 7.54 16.49
N TYR A 74 -3.62 6.93 16.11
CA TYR A 74 -3.59 5.67 15.37
C TYR A 74 -3.25 5.93 13.89
N LEU A 75 -2.07 5.48 13.44
CA LEU A 75 -1.65 5.63 12.05
C LEU A 75 -2.55 4.78 11.14
N ILE A 76 -3.26 5.43 10.22
CA ILE A 76 -4.10 4.74 9.23
C ILE A 76 -3.36 4.52 7.91
N SER A 77 -2.40 5.38 7.55
CA SER A 77 -1.66 5.23 6.31
C SER A 77 -0.36 6.03 6.25
N THR A 78 0.57 5.57 5.42
CA THR A 78 1.76 6.31 4.95
C THR A 78 1.88 6.11 3.45
N LEU A 79 1.83 7.19 2.68
CA LEU A 79 1.82 7.16 1.21
C LEU A 79 2.45 8.43 0.62
N SER A 80 2.76 8.44 -0.68
CA SER A 80 3.20 9.64 -1.37
C SER A 80 2.12 10.73 -1.34
N GLY A 81 2.51 12.00 -1.19
CA GLY A 81 1.59 13.14 -1.21
C GLY A 81 1.00 13.33 -2.60
N GLN A 82 -0.33 13.37 -2.67
CA GLN A 82 -1.10 13.47 -3.90
C GLN A 82 -2.30 14.39 -3.69
N GLU A 83 -2.88 14.86 -4.80
CA GLU A 83 -4.05 15.73 -4.77
C GLU A 83 -5.27 15.04 -4.16
N VAL A 84 -5.46 13.74 -4.42
CA VAL A 84 -6.57 12.97 -3.86
C VAL A 84 -6.04 11.69 -3.23
N VAL A 85 -6.36 11.48 -1.96
CA VAL A 85 -6.05 10.28 -1.19
C VAL A 85 -7.36 9.65 -0.74
N THR A 86 -7.51 8.34 -0.91
CA THR A 86 -8.71 7.61 -0.48
C THR A 86 -8.33 6.42 0.40
N PRO A 87 -9.28 5.80 1.13
CA PRO A 87 -9.02 4.56 1.86
C PRO A 87 -8.49 3.42 0.97
N THR A 88 -8.79 3.44 -0.33
CA THR A 88 -8.23 2.46 -1.27
C THR A 88 -6.74 2.72 -1.55
N LEU A 89 -6.23 3.95 -1.52
CA LEU A 89 -4.79 4.17 -1.66
C LEU A 89 -4.01 3.76 -0.40
N ALA A 90 -4.68 3.72 0.76
CA ALA A 90 -4.03 3.60 2.07
C ALA A 90 -3.51 2.20 2.45
N THR A 91 -3.78 1.16 1.65
CA THR A 91 -3.53 -0.26 2.01
C THR A 91 -3.43 -1.16 0.79
N THR A 92 -2.62 -2.22 0.88
CA THR A 92 -2.50 -3.27 -0.17
C THR A 92 -3.54 -4.39 -0.06
N THR A 93 -4.37 -4.37 0.98
CA THR A 93 -5.41 -5.39 1.19
C THR A 93 -6.80 -4.81 0.85
N PRO A 94 -7.55 -5.42 -0.09
CA PRO A 94 -8.89 -4.96 -0.47
C PRO A 94 -9.83 -4.85 0.75
N SER A 95 -9.93 -5.92 1.54
CA SER A 95 -10.80 -5.98 2.72
C SER A 95 -10.45 -4.94 3.79
N LYS A 96 -9.17 -4.62 3.95
CA LYS A 96 -8.69 -3.54 4.83
C LYS A 96 -9.12 -2.15 4.34
N SER A 97 -9.29 -1.95 3.03
CA SER A 97 -9.77 -0.67 2.46
C SER A 97 -11.22 -0.42 2.89
N ILE A 98 -12.08 -1.43 2.71
CA ILE A 98 -13.48 -1.38 3.13
C ILE A 98 -13.58 -1.22 4.65
N ASN A 99 -12.77 -1.95 5.42
CA ASN A 99 -12.78 -1.84 6.87
C ASN A 99 -12.28 -0.47 7.37
N LEU A 100 -11.34 0.17 6.67
CA LEU A 100 -10.95 1.55 6.98
C LEU A 100 -12.14 2.50 6.76
N THR A 101 -12.87 2.39 5.65
CA THR A 101 -14.11 3.17 5.43
C THR A 101 -15.16 2.92 6.49
N ARG A 102 -15.41 1.65 6.84
CA ARG A 102 -16.34 1.30 7.93
C ARG A 102 -15.95 1.99 9.22
N LEU A 103 -14.66 1.98 9.58
CA LEU A 103 -14.15 2.64 10.77
C LEU A 103 -14.36 4.16 10.71
N LEU A 104 -14.03 4.81 9.59
CA LEU A 104 -14.22 6.26 9.42
C LEU A 104 -15.69 6.66 9.56
N LEU A 105 -16.60 5.97 8.87
CA LEU A 105 -18.04 6.22 8.95
C LEU A 105 -18.61 5.95 10.35
N SER A 106 -18.09 4.95 11.05
CA SER A 106 -18.54 4.63 12.42
C SER A 106 -18.03 5.64 13.46
N LEU A 107 -17.00 6.41 13.12
CA LEU A 107 -16.45 7.50 13.95
C LEU A 107 -16.95 8.89 13.52
N ASP A 108 -17.83 8.93 12.52
CA ASP A 108 -18.46 10.16 12.06
C ASP A 108 -19.42 10.70 13.13
N SER A 109 -19.26 11.98 13.46
CA SER A 109 -20.15 12.70 14.36
C SER A 109 -21.38 13.28 13.67
N SER A 110 -21.41 13.27 12.33
CA SER A 110 -22.50 13.76 11.50
C SER A 110 -23.05 12.73 10.50
N PRO A 111 -23.38 11.48 10.91
CA PRO A 111 -23.66 10.37 9.99
C PRO A 111 -24.89 10.56 9.08
N SER A 112 -25.76 11.54 9.37
CA SER A 112 -26.87 11.90 8.49
C SER A 112 -26.44 12.77 7.30
N ASN A 113 -25.28 13.42 7.38
CA ASN A 113 -24.67 14.15 6.29
C ASN A 113 -23.68 13.22 5.58
N ARG A 114 -23.99 12.77 4.37
CA ARG A 114 -23.09 11.90 3.59
C ARG A 114 -22.08 12.68 2.74
N ASP A 115 -22.20 14.02 2.69
CA ASP A 115 -21.33 14.88 1.89
C ASP A 115 -19.98 15.15 2.58
N GLU A 116 -19.84 14.82 3.86
CA GLU A 116 -18.61 15.04 4.65
C GLU A 116 -18.57 14.07 5.84
N ILE A 117 -17.42 13.43 6.07
CA ILE A 117 -17.16 12.70 7.32
C ILE A 117 -16.51 13.65 8.32
N THR A 118 -17.19 13.94 9.43
CA THR A 118 -16.63 14.77 10.51
C THR A 118 -16.25 13.91 11.69
N LEU A 119 -14.96 13.60 11.82
CA LEU A 119 -14.46 12.72 12.88
C LEU A 119 -14.74 13.28 14.28
N ALA A 120 -15.24 12.43 15.17
CA ALA A 120 -15.60 12.78 16.54
C ALA A 120 -14.38 13.18 17.40
N SER A 121 -13.93 14.43 17.27
CA SER A 121 -12.71 14.97 17.92
C SER A 121 -12.66 14.73 19.43
N LYS A 122 -13.80 14.85 20.13
CA LYS A 122 -13.89 14.57 21.57
C LYS A 122 -13.56 13.11 21.90
N MET A 123 -14.05 12.15 21.12
CA MET A 123 -13.72 10.73 21.31
C MET A 123 -12.26 10.46 20.94
N LEU A 124 -11.77 11.02 19.82
CA LEU A 124 -10.39 10.85 19.37
C LEU A 124 -9.35 11.51 20.29
N SER A 125 -9.74 12.52 21.07
CA SER A 125 -8.88 13.11 22.11
C SER A 125 -8.85 12.32 23.43
N ASN A 126 -9.75 11.35 23.61
CA ASN A 126 -9.79 10.55 24.83
C ASN A 126 -8.65 9.53 24.84
N VAL A 127 -7.80 9.60 25.86
CA VAL A 127 -6.61 8.74 25.98
C VAL A 127 -6.97 7.26 26.01
N ASP A 128 -7.99 6.85 26.77
CA ASP A 128 -8.38 5.44 26.87
C ASP A 128 -8.95 4.92 25.54
N PHE A 129 -9.73 5.75 24.85
CA PHE A 129 -10.25 5.44 23.52
C PHE A 129 -9.10 5.29 22.52
N GLN A 130 -8.13 6.21 22.51
CA GLN A 130 -6.93 6.12 21.68
C GLN A 130 -6.12 4.85 21.95
N GLN A 131 -6.00 4.45 23.22
CA GLN A 131 -5.31 3.19 23.56
C GLN A 131 -6.05 1.97 23.03
N ARG A 132 -7.39 1.95 23.06
CA ARG A 132 -8.18 0.87 22.47
C ARG A 132 -8.14 0.90 20.94
N LEU A 133 -8.19 2.08 20.33
CA LEU A 133 -8.11 2.27 18.88
C LEU A 133 -6.80 1.71 18.31
N LYS A 134 -5.68 1.96 18.98
CA LYS A 134 -4.36 1.40 18.60
C LYS A 134 -4.25 -0.12 18.69
N GLN A 135 -5.21 -0.78 19.31
CA GLN A 135 -5.24 -2.24 19.43
C GLN A 135 -6.07 -2.89 18.32
N ILE A 136 -6.80 -2.08 17.54
CA ILE A 136 -7.62 -2.59 16.45
C ILE A 136 -6.72 -3.06 15.32
N ASP A 137 -7.10 -4.23 14.81
CA ASP A 137 -6.65 -4.71 13.53
C ASP A 137 -7.76 -4.49 12.50
N ILE A 138 -7.52 -3.55 11.58
CA ILE A 138 -8.44 -3.25 10.47
C ILE A 138 -8.62 -4.48 9.56
N ASN A 139 -7.68 -5.44 9.51
CA ASN A 139 -7.86 -6.65 8.70
C ASN A 139 -8.99 -7.55 9.23
N VAL A 140 -9.30 -7.50 10.53
CA VAL A 140 -10.38 -8.25 11.19
C VAL A 140 -11.24 -7.33 12.06
N LEU A 141 -11.69 -6.21 11.49
CA LEU A 141 -12.36 -5.13 12.21
C LEU A 141 -13.53 -5.62 13.09
N ASP A 142 -14.36 -6.55 12.60
CA ASP A 142 -15.52 -7.06 13.34
C ASP A 142 -15.17 -7.77 14.66
N SER A 143 -14.01 -8.44 14.72
CA SER A 143 -13.56 -9.11 15.94
C SER A 143 -12.74 -8.17 16.83
N SER A 144 -11.96 -7.27 16.24
CA SER A 144 -11.03 -6.39 16.95
C SER A 144 -11.65 -5.10 17.49
N SER A 145 -12.75 -4.61 16.90
CA SER A 145 -13.41 -3.37 17.31
C SER A 145 -14.31 -3.51 18.55
N LYS A 146 -14.55 -4.73 19.05
CA LYS A 146 -15.50 -5.00 20.14
C LYS A 146 -15.24 -4.16 21.38
N GLU A 147 -13.98 -3.85 21.67
CA GLU A 147 -13.58 -3.04 22.81
C GLU A 147 -13.80 -1.53 22.61
N LEU A 148 -14.02 -1.06 21.38
CA LEU A 148 -14.33 0.33 21.11
C LEU A 148 -15.75 0.73 21.56
N ASN A 149 -16.67 -0.23 21.63
CA ASN A 149 -18.09 0.01 21.90
C ASN A 149 -18.68 1.05 20.92
N ILE A 150 -18.39 0.87 19.62
CA ILE A 150 -18.98 1.63 18.51
C ILE A 150 -19.83 0.70 17.66
N ASP A 151 -20.92 1.23 17.11
CA ASP A 151 -21.72 0.51 16.13
C ASP A 151 -21.02 0.59 14.77
N LEU A 152 -20.52 -0.55 14.31
CA LEU A 152 -19.83 -0.60 13.02
C LEU A 152 -20.82 -0.53 11.86
N VAL A 153 -20.55 0.37 10.93
CA VAL A 153 -21.16 0.39 9.60
C VAL A 153 -20.96 -0.94 8.89
N SER A 154 -21.97 -1.39 8.13
CA SER A 154 -21.93 -2.67 7.42
C SER A 154 -20.97 -2.62 6.22
N VAL A 155 -20.51 -3.80 5.76
CA VAL A 155 -19.69 -3.90 4.53
C VAL A 155 -20.44 -3.35 3.32
N LYS A 156 -21.74 -3.68 3.18
CA LYS A 156 -22.57 -3.22 2.06
C LYS A 156 -22.64 -1.70 2.01
N GLU A 157 -22.94 -1.07 3.15
CA GLU A 157 -23.04 0.38 3.25
C GLU A 157 -21.70 1.06 2.97
N ALA A 158 -20.58 0.52 3.45
CA ALA A 158 -19.25 1.06 3.16
C ALA A 158 -18.89 0.97 1.66
N VAL A 159 -19.27 -0.12 0.97
CA VAL A 159 -19.06 -0.26 -0.47
C VAL A 159 -19.92 0.73 -1.26
N GLU A 160 -21.19 0.89 -0.89
CA GLU A 160 -22.06 1.91 -1.48
C GLU A 160 -21.50 3.32 -1.26
N HIS A 161 -20.96 3.60 -0.05
CA HIS A 161 -20.34 4.86 0.28
C HIS A 161 -19.07 5.16 -0.55
N LEU A 162 -18.19 4.16 -0.72
CA LEU A 162 -17.00 4.31 -1.58
C LEU A 162 -17.38 4.57 -3.03
N ASN A 163 -18.46 3.94 -3.53
CA ASN A 163 -18.95 4.19 -4.88
C ASN A 163 -19.49 5.61 -5.05
N LEU A 164 -20.22 6.14 -4.04
CA LEU A 164 -20.65 7.56 -4.04
C LEU A 164 -19.46 8.52 -3.91
N SER A 165 -18.46 8.16 -3.09
CA SER A 165 -17.22 8.93 -2.96
C SER A 165 -16.46 9.01 -4.28
N GLN A 166 -16.47 7.92 -5.06
CA GLN A 166 -15.89 7.92 -6.41
C GLN A 166 -16.61 8.89 -7.34
N GLN A 167 -17.95 8.95 -7.32
CA GLN A 167 -18.72 9.93 -8.10
C GLN A 167 -18.36 11.37 -7.70
N TYR A 168 -18.24 11.63 -6.38
CA TYR A 168 -17.77 12.94 -5.91
C TYR A 168 -16.38 13.28 -6.44
N ILE A 169 -15.47 12.30 -6.47
CA ILE A 169 -14.13 12.49 -7.02
C ILE A 169 -14.19 12.83 -8.51
N GLU A 170 -14.99 12.12 -9.28
CA GLU A 170 -15.20 12.38 -10.72
C GLU A 170 -15.81 13.77 -10.95
N ASP A 171 -16.75 14.21 -10.12
CA ASP A 171 -17.39 15.51 -10.28
C ASP A 171 -16.48 16.70 -9.91
N ASN A 172 -15.49 16.50 -9.03
CA ASN A 172 -14.73 17.61 -8.41
C ASN A 172 -13.23 17.60 -8.74
N PHE A 173 -12.66 16.45 -9.11
CA PHE A 173 -11.22 16.25 -9.31
C PHE A 173 -10.89 15.62 -10.67
N THR A 174 -11.83 15.63 -11.62
CA THR A 174 -11.54 15.27 -13.00
C THR A 174 -10.64 16.32 -13.64
N SER A 175 -9.57 15.84 -14.27
CA SER A 175 -8.69 16.64 -15.11
C SER A 175 -8.35 15.85 -16.37
N ASP A 176 -8.28 16.55 -17.50
CA ASP A 176 -7.77 16.03 -18.78
C ASP A 176 -6.22 16.00 -18.81
N ASP A 177 -5.57 16.44 -17.73
CA ASP A 177 -4.12 16.41 -17.61
C ASP A 177 -3.61 14.97 -17.66
N ILE A 178 -2.68 14.74 -18.58
CA ILE A 178 -1.95 13.48 -18.68
C ILE A 178 -0.95 13.41 -17.52
N ILE A 179 -1.22 12.52 -16.57
CA ILE A 179 -0.35 12.30 -15.42
C ILE A 179 0.69 11.20 -15.68
N TYR A 180 0.48 10.39 -16.72
CA TYR A 180 1.37 9.30 -17.07
C TYR A 180 1.22 8.85 -18.53
N GLU A 181 2.34 8.50 -19.16
CA GLU A 181 2.39 7.98 -20.54
C GLU A 181 2.98 6.56 -20.52
N PRO A 182 2.17 5.49 -20.53
CA PRO A 182 2.67 4.11 -20.54
C PRO A 182 3.05 3.61 -21.93
N ALA A 183 2.72 4.34 -23.00
CA ALA A 183 3.01 3.94 -24.36
C ALA A 183 4.50 3.63 -24.54
N ASN A 184 4.78 2.50 -25.18
CA ASN A 184 6.11 1.98 -25.48
C ASN A 184 7.00 1.69 -24.24
N LYS A 185 6.44 1.74 -23.02
CA LYS A 185 7.14 1.26 -21.82
C LYS A 185 6.96 -0.24 -21.68
N HIS A 186 8.04 -0.92 -21.27
CA HIS A 186 7.98 -2.32 -20.88
C HIS A 186 7.45 -2.42 -19.46
N LEU A 187 6.18 -2.80 -19.32
CA LEU A 187 5.46 -2.88 -18.06
C LEU A 187 5.49 -4.29 -17.49
N LYS A 188 5.66 -4.38 -16.18
CA LYS A 188 5.52 -5.59 -15.38
C LYS A 188 4.23 -5.51 -14.58
N HIS A 189 3.40 -6.53 -14.69
CA HIS A 189 2.15 -6.70 -13.96
C HIS A 189 2.27 -7.92 -13.05
N ILE A 190 2.35 -7.68 -11.75
CA ILE A 190 2.41 -8.72 -10.72
C ILE A 190 1.03 -8.90 -10.15
N ILE A 191 0.55 -10.14 -10.01
CA ILE A 191 -0.70 -10.46 -9.33
C ILE A 191 -0.40 -11.32 -8.11
N ILE A 192 -0.94 -10.97 -6.96
CA ILE A 192 -0.84 -11.72 -5.70
C ILE A 192 -2.24 -12.13 -5.26
N LYS A 193 -2.51 -13.43 -5.24
CA LYS A 193 -3.71 -14.00 -4.62
C LYS A 193 -3.57 -13.91 -3.10
N LYS A 194 -4.53 -13.23 -2.46
CA LYS A 194 -4.65 -13.12 -1.00
C LYS A 194 -5.63 -14.16 -0.46
N LYS A 195 -6.75 -14.35 -1.16
CA LYS A 195 -7.75 -15.39 -0.89
C LYS A 195 -8.22 -16.02 -2.20
N ASP A 196 -8.53 -17.30 -2.15
CA ASP A 196 -9.20 -17.96 -3.27
C ASP A 196 -10.72 -17.70 -3.26
N TRP A 197 -11.42 -18.18 -4.30
CA TRP A 197 -12.86 -17.98 -4.45
C TRP A 197 -13.72 -18.59 -3.33
N GLN A 198 -13.19 -19.57 -2.57
CA GLN A 198 -13.85 -20.17 -1.41
C GLN A 198 -13.65 -19.34 -0.13
N GLY A 199 -12.65 -18.46 -0.13
CA GLY A 199 -12.23 -17.65 1.01
C GLY A 199 -11.11 -18.29 1.84
N ARG A 200 -10.36 -19.24 1.27
CA ARG A 200 -9.14 -19.79 1.90
C ARG A 200 -7.99 -18.80 1.74
N MET A 201 -7.16 -18.67 2.76
CA MET A 201 -6.03 -17.74 2.76
C MET A 201 -4.86 -18.30 1.93
N CYS A 202 -4.35 -17.51 1.00
CA CYS A 202 -3.26 -17.91 0.12
C CYS A 202 -1.91 -17.62 0.78
N ALA A 203 -1.46 -18.56 1.62
CA ALA A 203 -0.18 -18.44 2.32
C ALA A 203 0.99 -19.02 1.51
N TYR A 204 2.06 -18.23 1.41
CA TYR A 204 3.36 -18.66 0.90
C TYR A 204 4.13 -19.42 1.98
N ASP A 205 4.31 -20.73 1.80
CA ASP A 205 4.98 -21.60 2.76
C ASP A 205 6.50 -21.57 2.54
N ILE A 206 7.20 -20.85 3.42
CA ILE A 206 8.65 -20.65 3.30
C ILE A 206 9.42 -21.97 3.43
N LYS A 207 8.83 -23.05 3.95
CA LYS A 207 9.51 -24.35 4.01
C LYS A 207 9.70 -24.96 2.62
N TYR A 208 8.79 -24.69 1.69
CA TYR A 208 8.77 -25.32 0.37
C TYR A 208 9.15 -24.37 -0.76
N HIS A 209 9.51 -23.12 -0.49
CA HIS A 209 9.79 -22.12 -1.53
C HIS A 209 10.89 -22.50 -2.54
N HIS A 210 11.84 -23.35 -2.15
CA HIS A 210 12.87 -23.89 -3.05
C HIS A 210 12.50 -25.23 -3.68
N HIS A 211 11.37 -25.83 -3.30
CA HIS A 211 10.95 -27.12 -3.83
C HIS A 211 10.45 -26.94 -5.28
N PRO A 212 10.92 -27.72 -6.26
CA PRO A 212 10.63 -27.48 -7.69
C PRO A 212 9.16 -27.64 -8.08
N LYS A 213 8.38 -28.37 -7.26
CA LYS A 213 6.92 -28.51 -7.43
C LYS A 213 6.11 -27.51 -6.63
N TYR A 214 6.74 -26.71 -5.77
CA TYR A 214 6.01 -25.68 -5.04
C TYR A 214 5.56 -24.59 -6.00
N ARG A 215 4.36 -24.06 -5.77
CA ARG A 215 3.75 -23.05 -6.62
C ARG A 215 3.39 -21.84 -5.75
N PRO A 216 3.90 -20.64 -6.09
CA PRO A 216 3.61 -19.43 -5.34
C PRO A 216 2.14 -19.03 -5.50
N SER A 217 1.66 -18.16 -4.61
CA SER A 217 0.38 -17.46 -4.73
C SER A 217 0.47 -16.14 -5.49
N PHE A 218 1.53 -15.97 -6.26
CA PHE A 218 1.72 -14.81 -7.12
C PHE A 218 2.24 -15.24 -8.50
N GLY A 219 1.94 -14.43 -9.50
CA GLY A 219 2.34 -14.59 -10.89
C GLY A 219 2.71 -13.23 -11.49
N ASN A 220 3.23 -13.25 -12.72
CA ASN A 220 3.56 -12.02 -13.41
C ASN A 220 3.31 -12.11 -14.91
N MET A 221 2.94 -10.97 -15.47
CA MET A 221 2.84 -10.71 -16.89
C MET A 221 3.76 -9.54 -17.24
N GLU A 222 4.32 -9.58 -18.44
CA GLU A 222 5.18 -8.53 -18.98
C GLU A 222 4.62 -8.13 -20.33
N TYR A 223 4.43 -6.83 -20.55
CA TYR A 223 3.85 -6.34 -21.80
C TYR A 223 4.31 -4.93 -22.16
N THR A 224 4.07 -4.54 -23.41
CA THR A 224 4.24 -3.18 -23.91
C THR A 224 3.03 -2.82 -24.75
N VAL A 225 2.46 -1.65 -24.48
CA VAL A 225 1.36 -1.10 -25.28
C VAL A 225 1.95 -0.10 -26.26
N THR A 226 1.68 -0.28 -27.54
CA THR A 226 2.06 0.64 -28.62
C THR A 226 0.79 1.19 -29.25
N ASP A 227 0.91 2.22 -30.09
CA ASP A 227 -0.23 2.83 -30.80
C ASP A 227 -1.00 1.85 -31.70
N THR A 228 -0.43 0.67 -31.99
CA THR A 228 -1.01 -0.31 -32.92
C THR A 228 -1.18 -1.70 -32.34
N HIS A 229 -0.44 -2.05 -31.28
CA HIS A 229 -0.39 -3.42 -30.74
C HIS A 229 -0.16 -3.44 -29.23
N LEU A 230 -0.73 -4.46 -28.58
CA LEU A 230 -0.26 -4.97 -27.30
C LEU A 230 0.77 -6.08 -27.57
N ILE A 231 1.98 -5.91 -27.07
CA ILE A 231 3.06 -6.90 -27.15
C ILE A 231 3.19 -7.56 -25.79
N GLN A 232 2.96 -8.86 -25.70
CA GLN A 232 3.13 -9.64 -24.48
C GLN A 232 4.47 -10.40 -24.55
N TYR A 233 5.18 -10.45 -23.42
CA TYR A 233 6.47 -11.13 -23.30
C TYR A 233 6.32 -12.44 -22.52
N PRO A 234 7.25 -13.40 -22.73
CA PRO A 234 7.23 -14.64 -21.97
C PRO A 234 7.38 -14.38 -20.47
N SER A 235 6.45 -14.90 -19.68
CA SER A 235 6.44 -14.72 -18.22
C SER A 235 5.76 -15.89 -17.53
N ALA A 236 5.68 -15.85 -16.19
CA ALA A 236 5.06 -16.92 -15.42
C ALA A 236 3.55 -17.06 -15.67
N GLY A 237 2.90 -15.98 -16.13
CA GLY A 237 1.45 -15.89 -16.30
C GLY A 237 0.73 -15.57 -15.00
N ASP A 238 -0.59 -15.55 -15.07
CA ASP A 238 -1.50 -15.19 -13.98
C ASP A 238 -2.66 -16.18 -13.81
N TYR A 239 -2.53 -17.39 -14.37
CA TYR A 239 -3.52 -18.44 -14.18
C TYR A 239 -3.30 -19.14 -12.83
N PHE A 240 -4.33 -19.16 -11.98
CA PHE A 240 -4.26 -19.77 -10.65
C PHE A 240 -5.28 -20.89 -10.48
N ASN A 241 -4.83 -22.02 -9.91
CA ASN A 241 -5.72 -23.04 -9.36
C ASN A 241 -5.91 -22.80 -7.86
N GLY A 242 -6.96 -22.06 -7.51
CA GLY A 242 -7.16 -21.59 -6.14
C GLY A 242 -6.08 -20.59 -5.73
N CYS A 243 -5.18 -21.00 -4.82
CA CYS A 243 -4.07 -20.18 -4.35
C CYS A 243 -2.74 -20.45 -5.06
N GLU A 244 -2.66 -21.47 -5.91
CA GLU A 244 -1.41 -21.89 -6.54
C GLU A 244 -1.34 -21.41 -7.99
N LEU A 245 -0.24 -20.75 -8.36
CA LEU A 245 0.04 -20.42 -9.74
C LEU A 245 0.19 -21.70 -10.58
N ASP A 246 -0.55 -21.76 -11.69
CA ASP A 246 -0.47 -22.85 -12.64
C ASP A 246 0.62 -22.58 -13.69
N THR A 247 1.79 -23.16 -13.44
CA THR A 247 2.94 -23.05 -14.34
C THR A 247 2.79 -23.83 -15.65
N SER A 248 1.70 -24.59 -15.85
CA SER A 248 1.45 -25.28 -17.13
C SER A 248 0.87 -24.36 -18.21
N HIS A 249 0.42 -23.17 -17.81
CA HIS A 249 -0.10 -22.12 -18.68
C HIS A 249 0.76 -20.85 -18.57
N PRO A 250 2.07 -20.90 -18.89
CA PRO A 250 2.89 -19.70 -18.88
C PRO A 250 2.41 -18.73 -19.97
N MET A 251 2.66 -17.44 -19.75
CA MET A 251 2.46 -16.46 -20.81
C MET A 251 3.50 -16.71 -21.90
N ILE A 252 3.05 -16.82 -23.14
CA ILE A 252 3.94 -16.92 -24.32
C ILE A 252 4.02 -15.57 -25.00
N ALA A 253 5.11 -15.34 -25.74
CA ALA A 253 5.24 -14.12 -26.52
C ALA A 253 4.09 -14.02 -27.53
N ASP A 254 3.38 -12.91 -27.50
CA ASP A 254 2.24 -12.64 -28.40
C ASP A 254 2.21 -11.17 -28.80
N LYS A 255 1.58 -10.90 -29.94
CA LYS A 255 1.40 -9.55 -30.46
C LYS A 255 0.03 -9.42 -31.08
N SER A 256 -0.86 -8.73 -30.37
CA SER A 256 -2.25 -8.53 -30.77
C SER A 256 -2.50 -7.08 -31.17
N PRO A 257 -3.32 -6.82 -32.21
CA PRO A 257 -3.77 -5.47 -32.54
C PRO A 257 -4.39 -4.77 -31.32
N ILE A 258 -4.07 -3.49 -31.12
CA ILE A 258 -4.59 -2.75 -29.96
C ILE A 258 -6.11 -2.59 -30.00
N SER A 259 -6.72 -2.66 -31.19
CA SER A 259 -8.17 -2.61 -31.37
C SER A 259 -8.92 -3.75 -30.67
N GLU A 260 -8.25 -4.88 -30.39
CA GLU A 260 -8.85 -6.00 -29.63
C GLU A 260 -9.02 -5.66 -28.13
N PHE A 261 -8.38 -4.59 -27.65
CA PHE A 261 -8.44 -4.12 -26.28
C PHE A 261 -9.20 -2.80 -26.16
N GLU A 262 -9.97 -2.41 -27.18
CA GLU A 262 -10.89 -1.27 -27.09
C GLU A 262 -11.87 -1.47 -25.93
N GLY A 263 -11.95 -0.48 -25.05
CA GLY A 263 -12.81 -0.51 -23.85
C GLY A 263 -12.14 -1.09 -22.60
N PHE A 264 -10.89 -1.58 -22.68
CA PHE A 264 -10.12 -1.87 -21.47
C PHE A 264 -9.84 -0.58 -20.70
N GLY A 265 -9.89 -0.62 -19.37
CA GLY A 265 -9.47 0.47 -18.51
C GLY A 265 -7.98 0.40 -18.13
N GLY A 266 -7.53 1.31 -17.25
CA GLY A 266 -6.18 1.28 -16.70
C GLY A 266 -5.08 1.53 -17.74
N MET A 267 -3.86 1.09 -17.44
CA MET A 267 -2.68 1.40 -18.27
C MET A 267 -2.79 0.91 -19.72
N ILE A 268 -3.58 -0.12 -20.02
CA ILE A 268 -3.79 -0.58 -21.40
C ILE A 268 -4.74 0.37 -22.14
N GLY A 269 -5.86 0.72 -21.50
CA GLY A 269 -6.90 1.56 -22.09
C GLY A 269 -6.44 2.95 -22.49
N CYS A 270 -5.70 3.61 -21.59
CA CYS A 270 -5.26 4.99 -21.79
C CYS A 270 -3.89 5.13 -22.46
N ALA A 271 -3.22 4.03 -22.81
CA ALA A 271 -1.85 4.11 -23.30
C ALA A 271 -1.68 4.98 -24.55
N ALA A 272 -2.57 4.83 -25.53
CA ALA A 272 -2.46 5.51 -26.82
C ALA A 272 -2.68 7.03 -26.71
N THR A 273 -3.44 7.49 -25.72
CA THR A 273 -3.78 8.90 -25.51
C THR A 273 -2.98 9.57 -24.40
N GLY A 274 -2.22 8.79 -23.64
CA GLY A 274 -1.78 9.18 -22.31
C GLY A 274 -2.91 8.99 -21.29
N CYS A 275 -2.51 8.80 -20.04
CA CYS A 275 -3.39 8.48 -18.94
C CYS A 275 -3.64 9.67 -18.03
N THR A 276 -4.91 9.98 -17.84
CA THR A 276 -5.39 10.93 -16.85
C THR A 276 -5.47 10.30 -15.47
N ARG A 277 -5.80 11.11 -14.46
CA ARG A 277 -6.10 10.62 -13.12
C ARG A 277 -7.22 9.59 -13.11
N ASN A 278 -8.30 9.83 -13.87
CA ASN A 278 -9.49 8.97 -13.87
C ASN A 278 -9.25 7.63 -14.57
N ASP A 279 -8.33 7.59 -15.52
CA ASP A 279 -7.97 6.33 -16.19
C ASP A 279 -7.24 5.35 -15.25
N LEU A 280 -6.48 5.90 -14.29
CA LEU A 280 -5.58 5.12 -13.42
C LEU A 280 -6.00 5.07 -11.95
N ASN A 281 -7.05 5.82 -11.57
CA ASN A 281 -7.56 5.88 -10.21
C ASN A 281 -9.07 5.76 -10.21
N GLY A 282 -9.60 4.87 -9.38
CA GLY A 282 -11.04 4.75 -9.22
C GLY A 282 -11.46 3.64 -8.27
N PHE A 283 -12.75 3.59 -8.01
CA PHE A 283 -13.40 2.50 -7.30
C PHE A 283 -14.71 2.14 -8.02
N THR A 284 -14.89 0.87 -8.34
CA THR A 284 -16.11 0.38 -8.99
C THR A 284 -16.70 -0.80 -8.25
N LEU A 285 -18.03 -0.86 -8.25
CA LEU A 285 -18.81 -2.05 -7.93
C LEU A 285 -19.22 -2.73 -9.24
N ASP A 286 -18.56 -3.83 -9.59
CA ASP A 286 -18.94 -4.67 -10.71
C ASP A 286 -20.10 -5.58 -10.28
N ASP A 287 -21.29 -5.35 -10.81
CA ASP A 287 -22.45 -6.24 -10.69
C ASP A 287 -23.12 -6.40 -12.06
N TYR A 288 -22.60 -7.32 -12.88
CA TYR A 288 -23.09 -7.56 -14.24
C TYR A 288 -22.83 -8.98 -14.72
N ASN A 289 -23.54 -9.37 -15.79
CA ASN A 289 -23.40 -10.67 -16.43
C ASN A 289 -22.43 -10.60 -17.61
N ASP A 290 -21.32 -11.32 -17.53
CA ASP A 290 -20.33 -11.43 -18.60
C ASP A 290 -20.51 -12.77 -19.33
N GLU A 291 -21.33 -12.78 -20.38
CA GLU A 291 -21.62 -13.96 -21.20
C GLU A 291 -22.06 -15.22 -20.42
N GLY A 292 -22.72 -15.03 -19.28
CA GLY A 292 -23.18 -16.11 -18.39
C GLY A 292 -22.34 -16.28 -17.12
N ASP A 293 -21.19 -15.60 -17.03
CA ASP A 293 -20.37 -15.52 -15.83
C ASP A 293 -20.65 -14.22 -15.07
N TRP A 294 -21.47 -14.32 -14.02
CA TRP A 294 -21.84 -13.17 -13.21
C TRP A 294 -20.68 -12.66 -12.37
N LYS A 295 -20.36 -11.37 -12.51
CA LYS A 295 -19.41 -10.66 -11.67
C LYS A 295 -20.17 -9.98 -10.53
N TYR A 296 -19.68 -10.15 -9.31
CA TYR A 296 -20.14 -9.40 -8.14
C TYR A 296 -18.93 -9.10 -7.24
N ARG A 297 -18.26 -7.99 -7.49
CA ARG A 297 -16.96 -7.67 -6.88
C ARG A 297 -16.71 -6.18 -6.83
N THR A 298 -15.77 -5.76 -6.00
CA THR A 298 -15.22 -4.41 -6.05
C THR A 298 -13.89 -4.43 -6.79
N ILE A 299 -13.62 -3.37 -7.54
CA ILE A 299 -12.31 -3.08 -8.13
C ILE A 299 -11.89 -1.70 -7.63
N ALA A 300 -10.67 -1.59 -7.12
CA ALA A 300 -10.07 -0.32 -6.76
C ALA A 300 -8.72 -0.17 -7.48
N MET A 301 -8.57 0.93 -8.19
CA MET A 301 -7.35 1.29 -8.92
C MET A 301 -6.75 2.54 -8.28
N ASN A 302 -5.43 2.53 -8.10
CA ASN A 302 -4.70 3.63 -7.49
C ASN A 302 -3.34 3.76 -8.16
N PHE A 303 -3.02 4.93 -8.70
CA PHE A 303 -1.73 5.19 -9.32
C PHE A 303 -0.99 6.32 -8.60
N ASP A 304 0.26 6.07 -8.27
CA ASP A 304 1.14 7.07 -7.69
C ASP A 304 2.15 7.56 -8.74
N PRO A 305 2.05 8.84 -9.18
CA PRO A 305 2.93 9.38 -10.21
C PRO A 305 4.39 9.54 -9.75
N GLU A 306 4.67 9.63 -8.44
CA GLU A 306 6.05 9.70 -7.96
C GLU A 306 6.74 8.33 -8.05
N THR A 307 6.02 7.26 -7.73
CA THR A 307 6.56 5.88 -7.78
C THR A 307 6.39 5.24 -9.16
N GLU A 308 5.55 5.81 -10.04
CA GLU A 308 5.08 5.20 -11.30
C GLU A 308 4.45 3.80 -11.09
N LEU A 309 3.91 3.57 -9.88
CA LEU A 309 3.30 2.31 -9.47
C LEU A 309 1.78 2.44 -9.48
N MET A 310 1.12 1.56 -10.21
CA MET A 310 -0.31 1.34 -10.11
C MET A 310 -0.58 0.12 -9.24
N MET A 311 -1.54 0.25 -8.33
CA MET A 311 -2.14 -0.84 -7.58
C MET A 311 -3.56 -1.07 -8.09
N GLU A 312 -3.89 -2.33 -8.31
CA GLU A 312 -5.27 -2.75 -8.56
C GLU A 312 -5.67 -3.77 -7.50
N LYS A 313 -6.86 -3.62 -6.93
CA LYS A 313 -7.36 -4.48 -5.87
C LYS A 313 -8.74 -4.97 -6.23
N ILE A 314 -8.90 -6.28 -6.16
CA ILE A 314 -10.17 -6.94 -6.48
C ILE A 314 -10.62 -7.76 -5.29
N GLN A 315 -11.90 -7.62 -4.93
CA GLN A 315 -12.53 -8.39 -3.88
C GLN A 315 -13.93 -8.84 -4.28
N GLY A 316 -14.16 -10.15 -4.24
CA GLY A 316 -15.50 -10.73 -4.35
C GLY A 316 -16.37 -10.37 -3.14
N LEU A 317 -17.65 -10.09 -3.39
CA LEU A 317 -18.60 -9.60 -2.38
C LEU A 317 -19.51 -10.68 -1.79
N GLY A 318 -19.23 -11.95 -2.09
CA GLY A 318 -20.04 -13.07 -1.62
C GLY A 318 -21.11 -13.52 -2.61
N PRO A 319 -21.98 -14.46 -2.22
CA PRO A 319 -23.11 -14.88 -3.04
C PRO A 319 -24.20 -13.80 -3.10
N ASN A 320 -24.90 -13.70 -4.23
CA ASN A 320 -26.13 -12.93 -4.40
C ASN A 320 -27.16 -13.74 -5.23
N GLU A 321 -28.21 -13.10 -5.74
CA GLU A 321 -29.24 -13.80 -6.53
C GLU A 321 -28.70 -14.40 -7.84
N HIS A 322 -27.63 -13.82 -8.38
CA HIS A 322 -27.00 -14.20 -9.64
C HIS A 322 -25.71 -15.02 -9.46
N VAL A 323 -24.95 -14.76 -8.39
CA VAL A 323 -23.70 -15.42 -8.02
C VAL A 323 -23.97 -16.44 -6.92
N ARG A 324 -24.05 -17.72 -7.26
CA ARG A 324 -24.41 -18.79 -6.32
C ARG A 324 -23.23 -19.45 -5.59
N HIS A 325 -22.00 -19.21 -6.06
CA HIS A 325 -20.79 -19.70 -5.38
C HIS A 325 -20.33 -18.73 -4.29
N GLN A 326 -19.32 -19.12 -3.49
CA GLN A 326 -18.90 -18.34 -2.33
C GLN A 326 -18.40 -16.94 -2.69
N ASN A 327 -17.66 -16.78 -3.79
CA ASN A 327 -17.25 -15.47 -4.34
C ASN A 327 -16.49 -14.59 -3.32
N ARG A 328 -15.46 -15.17 -2.69
CA ARG A 328 -14.68 -14.52 -1.62
C ARG A 328 -13.21 -14.28 -2.00
N GLY A 329 -12.93 -14.32 -3.30
CA GLY A 329 -11.58 -14.11 -3.80
C GLY A 329 -11.08 -12.71 -3.48
N GLU A 330 -9.81 -12.60 -3.09
CA GLU A 330 -9.12 -11.34 -2.90
C GLU A 330 -7.78 -11.41 -3.62
N GLN A 331 -7.47 -10.37 -4.39
CA GLN A 331 -6.16 -10.21 -5.01
C GLN A 331 -5.75 -8.73 -5.02
N ILE A 332 -4.45 -8.53 -5.07
CA ILE A 332 -3.84 -7.25 -5.42
C ILE A 332 -2.94 -7.48 -6.63
N ALA A 333 -2.89 -6.48 -7.50
CA ALA A 333 -1.91 -6.38 -8.55
C ALA A 333 -1.08 -5.11 -8.43
N PHE A 334 0.15 -5.19 -8.93
CA PHE A 334 1.07 -4.08 -9.08
C PHE A 334 1.48 -3.96 -10.55
N ILE A 335 1.33 -2.78 -11.15
CA ILE A 335 1.74 -2.50 -12.53
C ILE A 335 2.72 -1.34 -12.52
N TYR A 336 3.90 -1.54 -13.10
CA TYR A 336 4.97 -0.54 -13.15
C TYR A 336 5.94 -0.81 -14.31
N PRO A 337 6.70 0.18 -14.79
CA PRO A 337 7.76 -0.02 -15.77
C PRO A 337 8.88 -0.91 -15.24
N ILE A 338 9.37 -1.86 -16.02
CA ILE A 338 10.42 -2.79 -15.58
C ILE A 338 11.76 -2.09 -15.31
N ASP A 339 12.03 -0.95 -15.96
CA ASP A 339 13.19 -0.09 -15.65
C ASP A 339 13.06 0.61 -14.29
N LYS A 340 11.83 0.69 -13.76
CA LYS A 340 11.51 1.10 -12.38
C LYS A 340 11.43 -0.09 -11.43
N GLU A 341 11.85 -1.29 -11.82
CA GLU A 341 11.96 -2.43 -10.91
C GLU A 341 13.03 -2.14 -9.85
N GLU A 342 12.63 -1.37 -8.84
CA GLU A 342 13.39 -1.04 -7.66
C GLU A 342 13.42 -2.29 -6.78
N LYS A 343 14.51 -3.05 -6.89
CA LYS A 343 14.77 -4.09 -5.89
C LYS A 343 14.95 -3.41 -4.54
N ILE A 344 13.98 -3.60 -3.64
CA ILE A 344 13.89 -2.87 -2.37
C ILE A 344 15.08 -3.28 -1.50
N PRO A 345 16.05 -2.39 -1.25
CA PRO A 345 17.23 -2.77 -0.47
C PRO A 345 16.81 -2.99 0.98
N PHE A 346 16.99 -4.18 1.53
CA PHE A 346 16.58 -4.48 2.90
C PHE A 346 17.69 -4.26 3.93
N GLU A 347 18.97 -4.23 3.51
CA GLU A 347 20.07 -4.01 4.45
C GLU A 347 20.06 -2.59 5.05
N GLY A 348 20.49 -2.49 6.30
CA GLY A 348 20.59 -1.24 7.05
C GLY A 348 19.80 -1.25 8.36
N VAL A 349 19.70 -0.07 8.95
CA VAL A 349 19.01 0.15 10.23
C VAL A 349 17.52 0.38 9.98
N TRP A 350 16.70 -0.33 10.72
CA TRP A 350 15.24 -0.22 10.71
C TRP A 350 14.73 0.12 12.11
N GLN A 351 13.82 1.07 12.18
CA GLN A 351 13.02 1.33 13.37
C GLN A 351 11.75 0.50 13.29
N GLN A 352 11.47 -0.29 14.32
CA GLN A 352 10.26 -1.08 14.45
C GLN A 352 9.40 -0.54 15.58
N THR A 353 8.16 -0.13 15.30
CA THR A 353 7.15 0.13 16.32
C THR A 353 6.20 -1.05 16.39
N GLN A 354 6.22 -1.78 17.50
CA GLN A 354 5.42 -2.97 17.72
C GLN A 354 4.23 -2.69 18.63
N TYR A 355 3.06 -3.13 18.18
CA TYR A 355 1.80 -3.14 18.92
C TYR A 355 1.48 -4.60 19.27
N HIS A 356 1.33 -4.89 20.56
CA HIS A 356 0.97 -6.22 21.05
C HIS A 356 0.08 -6.12 22.30
N GLY A 357 -1.22 -6.35 22.12
CA GLY A 357 -2.21 -5.98 23.12
C GLY A 357 -2.07 -4.50 23.48
N GLN A 358 -2.09 -4.18 24.78
CA GLN A 358 -1.95 -2.80 25.26
C GLN A 358 -0.50 -2.26 25.22
N LYS A 359 0.48 -3.08 24.82
CA LYS A 359 1.89 -2.72 24.86
C LYS A 359 2.34 -2.16 23.50
N ILE A 360 2.92 -0.97 23.52
CA ILE A 360 3.57 -0.35 22.36
C ILE A 360 5.05 -0.18 22.67
N GLU A 361 5.92 -0.79 21.86
CA GLU A 361 7.36 -0.71 22.04
C GLU A 361 8.06 -0.36 20.74
N THR A 362 9.08 0.50 20.83
CA THR A 362 9.94 0.82 19.68
C THR A 362 11.30 0.14 19.83
N HIS A 363 11.62 -0.75 18.88
CA HIS A 363 12.88 -1.47 18.80
C HIS A 363 13.68 -0.99 17.59
N CYS A 364 15.00 -1.14 17.65
CA CYS A 364 15.89 -0.84 16.54
C CYS A 364 16.54 -2.12 16.06
N LEU A 365 16.42 -2.39 14.77
CA LEU A 365 16.97 -3.56 14.10
C LEU A 365 18.06 -3.14 13.11
N LEU A 366 19.04 -4.01 12.92
CA LEU A 366 20.02 -3.95 11.85
C LEU A 366 19.89 -5.22 11.03
N VAL A 367 19.56 -5.08 9.76
CA VAL A 367 19.55 -6.18 8.79
C VAL A 367 20.85 -6.12 8.01
N LYS A 368 21.68 -7.16 8.10
CA LYS A 368 22.98 -7.21 7.43
C LYS A 368 23.48 -8.65 7.33
N ASN A 369 24.11 -9.02 6.21
CA ASN A 369 24.74 -10.34 6.04
C ASN A 369 23.79 -11.50 6.39
N HIS A 370 22.54 -11.41 5.93
CA HIS A 370 21.48 -12.39 6.15
C HIS A 370 21.08 -12.57 7.64
N GLN A 371 21.43 -11.61 8.49
CA GLN A 371 21.09 -11.60 9.91
C GLN A 371 20.21 -10.41 10.25
N VAL A 372 19.36 -10.60 11.27
CA VAL A 372 18.63 -9.53 11.94
C VAL A 372 19.18 -9.39 13.34
N LEU A 373 19.85 -8.27 13.60
CA LEU A 373 20.41 -7.89 14.88
C LEU A 373 19.54 -6.82 15.52
N LYS A 374 19.45 -6.83 16.85
CA LYS A 374 18.63 -5.89 17.63
C LYS A 374 19.50 -5.10 18.60
N HIS A 375 19.20 -3.82 18.71
CA HIS A 375 19.79 -2.97 19.74
C HIS A 375 19.24 -3.36 21.13
N PRO A 376 20.08 -3.50 22.18
CA PRO A 376 19.63 -3.96 23.50
C PRO A 376 18.63 -3.04 24.20
N LYS A 377 18.70 -1.72 23.93
CA LYS A 377 17.79 -0.73 24.53
C LYS A 377 16.63 -0.42 23.59
N ILE A 378 15.44 -0.27 24.19
CA ILE A 378 14.22 0.24 23.56
C ILE A 378 14.33 1.77 23.46
N GLY A 379 13.85 2.36 22.37
CA GLY A 379 13.87 3.82 22.18
C GLY A 379 13.28 4.26 20.85
N LYS A 380 12.79 5.50 20.81
CA LYS A 380 12.21 6.11 19.59
C LYS A 380 13.24 6.49 18.52
N THR A 381 14.54 6.48 18.86
CA THR A 381 15.62 6.88 17.96
C THR A 381 16.63 5.75 17.82
N CYS A 382 16.89 5.34 16.59
CA CYS A 382 17.81 4.24 16.30
C CYS A 382 19.25 4.74 16.06
N PRO A 383 20.25 4.22 16.80
CA PRO A 383 21.63 4.56 16.58
C PRO A 383 22.09 4.16 15.17
N LYS A 384 22.84 5.03 14.49
CA LYS A 384 23.45 4.72 13.19
C LYS A 384 24.68 3.81 13.31
N ASN A 385 25.29 3.71 14.50
CA ASN A 385 26.44 2.84 14.73
C ASN A 385 25.99 1.36 14.81
N GLU A 386 26.31 0.59 13.78
CA GLU A 386 25.96 -0.82 13.63
C GLU A 386 26.56 -1.73 14.72
N GLU A 387 27.69 -1.35 15.33
CA GLU A 387 28.34 -2.14 16.40
C GLU A 387 27.48 -2.22 17.68
N GLN A 388 26.50 -1.32 17.83
CA GLN A 388 25.59 -1.30 18.99
C GLN A 388 24.47 -2.35 18.89
N TYR A 389 24.33 -3.02 17.74
CA TYR A 389 23.29 -4.03 17.49
C TYR A 389 23.86 -5.41 17.79
N THR A 390 23.81 -5.81 19.06
CA THR A 390 24.53 -7.00 19.56
C THR A 390 23.65 -8.22 19.77
N LEU A 391 22.32 -8.07 19.78
CA LEU A 391 21.39 -9.18 20.02
C LEU A 391 20.98 -9.82 18.70
N ASN A 392 21.40 -11.06 18.43
CA ASN A 392 20.95 -11.77 17.24
C ASN A 392 19.52 -12.30 17.43
N VAL A 393 18.58 -11.74 16.68
CA VAL A 393 17.14 -12.09 16.71
C VAL A 393 16.67 -12.70 15.40
N THR A 394 17.59 -13.13 14.52
CA THR A 394 17.28 -13.63 13.17
C THR A 394 16.17 -14.71 13.17
N LYS A 395 16.13 -15.58 14.19
CA LYS A 395 15.11 -16.63 14.32
C LYS A 395 13.69 -16.08 14.57
N ASP A 396 13.57 -14.95 15.26
CA ASP A 396 12.28 -14.30 15.56
C ASP A 396 11.71 -13.54 14.35
N TYR A 397 12.53 -13.36 13.32
CA TYR A 397 12.24 -12.70 12.05
C TYR A 397 12.45 -13.64 10.85
N ALA A 398 12.31 -14.96 11.05
CA ALA A 398 12.50 -15.95 9.98
C ALA A 398 11.47 -15.81 8.84
N ASP A 399 10.37 -15.11 9.08
CA ASP A 399 9.37 -14.66 8.12
C ASP A 399 9.84 -13.50 7.23
N MET A 400 10.92 -12.80 7.56
CA MET A 400 11.65 -11.90 6.64
C MET A 400 12.55 -12.71 5.70
N TRP A 401 11.97 -13.73 5.05
CA TRP A 401 12.73 -14.76 4.32
C TRP A 401 13.58 -14.18 3.17
N TRP A 402 13.15 -13.06 2.58
CA TRP A 402 13.87 -12.33 1.54
C TRP A 402 15.22 -11.77 2.02
N VAL A 403 15.49 -11.71 3.33
CA VAL A 403 16.81 -11.34 3.88
C VAL A 403 17.92 -12.31 3.43
N ASN A 404 17.55 -13.48 2.91
CA ASN A 404 18.48 -14.45 2.32
C ASN A 404 18.66 -14.30 0.80
N ASN A 405 18.03 -13.30 0.16
CA ASN A 405 18.22 -13.04 -1.26
C ASN A 405 19.68 -12.64 -1.53
N LYS A 406 20.25 -13.17 -2.61
CA LYS A 406 21.68 -13.04 -2.91
C LYS A 406 22.10 -11.61 -3.29
N ASP A 407 21.17 -10.77 -3.71
CA ASP A 407 21.42 -9.41 -4.19
C ASP A 407 21.12 -8.33 -3.13
N ASN A 408 20.93 -8.72 -1.86
CA ASN A 408 20.64 -7.81 -0.74
C ASN A 408 19.39 -6.94 -0.95
N SER A 409 18.46 -7.42 -1.76
CA SER A 409 17.25 -6.71 -2.12
C SER A 409 16.04 -7.64 -2.18
N ALA A 410 14.85 -7.10 -1.95
CA ALA A 410 13.58 -7.81 -2.03
C ALA A 410 12.78 -7.35 -3.26
N GLN A 411 11.99 -8.26 -3.81
CA GLN A 411 11.01 -7.90 -4.83
C GLN A 411 9.70 -7.44 -4.14
N LEU A 412 8.92 -6.60 -4.81
CA LEU A 412 7.72 -5.98 -4.24
C LEU A 412 6.71 -7.03 -3.78
N GLU A 413 6.54 -8.10 -4.54
CA GLU A 413 5.68 -9.23 -4.19
C GLU A 413 6.13 -9.90 -2.90
N GLN A 414 7.44 -10.11 -2.68
CA GLN A 414 7.98 -10.81 -1.52
C GLN A 414 7.63 -10.10 -0.21
N MET A 415 7.52 -8.77 -0.24
CA MET A 415 7.17 -7.91 0.91
C MET A 415 5.65 -7.67 1.04
N ASN A 416 4.84 -8.33 0.20
CA ASN A 416 3.38 -8.21 0.17
C ASN A 416 2.67 -9.57 0.25
N LEU A 417 3.33 -10.61 0.77
CA LEU A 417 2.74 -11.95 0.95
C LEU A 417 2.23 -12.18 2.37
N LEU A 418 1.17 -13.00 2.46
CA LEU A 418 0.95 -13.81 3.63
C LEU A 418 1.93 -14.98 3.60
N VAL A 419 2.76 -15.13 4.63
CA VAL A 419 3.73 -16.21 4.74
C VAL A 419 3.36 -17.17 5.87
N ARG A 420 3.53 -18.46 5.61
CA ARG A 420 3.55 -19.52 6.62
C ARG A 420 4.99 -19.87 6.93
N TRP A 421 5.37 -19.81 8.20
CA TRP A 421 6.73 -20.06 8.67
C TRP A 421 6.77 -20.88 9.97
N TYR A 422 7.97 -21.28 10.40
CA TYR A 422 8.14 -22.25 11.47
C TYR A 422 9.13 -21.76 12.53
N LEU A 423 8.59 -21.32 13.67
CA LEU A 423 9.41 -20.99 14.83
C LEU A 423 9.96 -22.29 15.44
N ASN A 424 11.25 -22.30 15.78
CA ASN A 424 11.96 -23.48 16.32
C ASN A 424 11.82 -24.76 15.46
N GLY A 425 11.52 -24.61 14.16
CA GLY A 425 11.46 -25.69 13.18
C GLY A 425 10.12 -26.45 13.10
N ASN A 426 9.19 -26.27 14.05
CA ASN A 426 7.93 -27.01 14.07
C ASN A 426 6.70 -26.19 14.48
N GLN A 427 6.86 -25.04 15.13
CA GLN A 427 5.73 -24.21 15.53
C GLN A 427 5.29 -23.36 14.34
N VAL A 428 4.17 -23.75 13.71
CA VAL A 428 3.58 -23.00 12.61
C VAL A 428 3.25 -21.59 13.07
N GLN A 429 3.63 -20.61 12.27
CA GLN A 429 3.34 -19.20 12.43
C GLN A 429 2.81 -18.64 11.10
N HIS A 430 1.98 -17.62 11.17
CA HIS A 430 1.52 -16.88 9.99
C HIS A 430 1.87 -15.41 10.14
N THR A 431 2.28 -14.80 9.04
CA THR A 431 2.56 -13.37 9.00
C THR A 431 2.14 -12.78 7.68
N THR A 432 1.29 -11.76 7.70
CA THR A 432 1.05 -10.94 6.51
C THR A 432 2.04 -9.79 6.49
N TRP A 433 2.78 -9.67 5.39
CA TRP A 433 3.58 -8.51 5.08
C TRP A 433 2.84 -7.60 4.11
N GLU A 434 2.98 -6.30 4.33
CA GLU A 434 2.40 -5.26 3.49
C GLU A 434 3.43 -4.14 3.35
N TYR A 435 3.89 -3.91 2.13
CA TYR A 435 4.77 -2.81 1.78
C TYR A 435 4.05 -1.89 0.81
N LEU A 436 3.90 -0.62 1.22
CA LEU A 436 3.41 0.46 0.38
C LEU A 436 4.61 1.30 -0.05
N PRO A 437 5.10 1.16 -1.30
CA PRO A 437 6.17 2.00 -1.83
C PRO A 437 5.80 3.48 -1.74
N ALA A 438 6.79 4.31 -1.39
CA ALA A 438 6.63 5.75 -1.40
C ALA A 438 7.94 6.43 -1.81
N GLY A 439 7.79 7.59 -2.46
CA GLY A 439 8.88 8.31 -3.10
C GLY A 439 9.43 7.61 -4.34
N ARG A 440 10.18 8.36 -5.16
CA ARG A 440 10.66 7.91 -6.49
C ARG A 440 11.40 6.58 -6.50
N ASP A 441 12.20 6.34 -5.47
CA ASP A 441 13.01 5.12 -5.35
C ASP A 441 12.33 4.03 -4.51
N TRP A 442 11.06 4.20 -4.16
CA TRP A 442 10.28 3.29 -3.32
C TRP A 442 10.83 3.08 -1.90
N LYS A 443 11.94 3.73 -1.50
CA LYS A 443 12.66 3.53 -0.21
C LYS A 443 12.03 4.25 0.98
N GLN A 444 11.04 5.11 0.76
CA GLN A 444 10.42 5.93 1.81
C GLN A 444 9.12 5.30 2.34
N GLY A 445 8.73 4.15 1.79
CA GLY A 445 7.55 3.40 2.20
C GLY A 445 7.63 2.85 3.62
N VAL A 446 6.46 2.44 4.15
CA VAL A 446 6.36 1.73 5.43
C VAL A 446 6.08 0.26 5.16
N LEU A 447 6.83 -0.60 5.85
CA LEU A 447 6.60 -2.03 5.85
C LEU A 447 5.81 -2.41 7.11
N TYR A 448 4.70 -3.11 6.94
CA TYR A 448 3.88 -3.63 8.01
C TYR A 448 4.04 -5.14 8.13
N ARG A 449 4.10 -5.62 9.37
CA ARG A 449 4.14 -7.04 9.74
C ARG A 449 2.97 -7.36 10.65
N TYR A 450 2.04 -8.17 10.17
CA TYR A 450 0.89 -8.64 10.93
C TYR A 450 1.12 -10.08 11.36
N ARG A 451 1.48 -10.31 12.63
CA ARG A 451 1.60 -11.66 13.17
C ARG A 451 0.23 -12.19 13.57
N GLN A 452 -0.13 -13.33 13.00
CA GLN A 452 -1.50 -13.79 12.92
C GLN A 452 -1.67 -15.25 13.31
N THR A 453 -2.87 -15.56 13.81
CA THR A 453 -3.35 -16.93 13.97
C THR A 453 -4.40 -17.21 12.91
N LEU A 454 -4.21 -18.28 12.16
CA LEU A 454 -5.22 -18.78 11.23
C LEU A 454 -6.36 -19.39 12.03
N GLN A 455 -7.56 -18.82 11.91
CA GLN A 455 -8.79 -19.41 12.41
C GLN A 455 -9.61 -19.95 11.25
N ARG A 456 -10.23 -21.10 11.44
CA ARG A 456 -11.15 -21.67 10.47
C ARG A 456 -12.54 -21.80 11.09
N GLN A 457 -13.48 -21.07 10.51
CA GLN A 457 -14.88 -21.10 10.94
C GLN A 457 -15.57 -22.40 10.50
N PRO A 458 -16.68 -22.81 11.15
CA PRO A 458 -17.42 -24.02 10.80
C PRO A 458 -17.95 -24.05 9.36
N ASN A 459 -18.21 -22.87 8.78
CA ASN A 459 -18.62 -22.68 7.39
C ASN A 459 -17.46 -22.78 6.37
N GLY A 460 -16.25 -23.11 6.84
CA GLY A 460 -15.06 -23.28 6.02
C GLY A 460 -14.26 -22.00 5.75
N ILE A 461 -14.74 -20.84 6.19
CA ILE A 461 -14.06 -19.55 6.03
C ILE A 461 -12.80 -19.51 6.90
N GLU A 462 -11.71 -19.03 6.31
CA GLU A 462 -10.48 -18.75 7.03
C GLU A 462 -10.37 -17.26 7.34
N THR A 463 -10.00 -16.94 8.58
CA THR A 463 -9.66 -15.58 9.01
C THR A 463 -8.26 -15.56 9.62
N MET A 464 -7.58 -14.43 9.47
CA MET A 464 -6.27 -14.21 10.09
C MET A 464 -6.41 -13.23 11.24
N ASP A 465 -6.42 -13.76 12.45
CA ASP A 465 -6.57 -12.95 13.65
C ASP A 465 -5.20 -12.41 14.06
N THR A 466 -4.99 -11.11 13.89
CA THR A 466 -3.73 -10.48 14.27
C THR A 466 -3.63 -10.30 15.76
N PHE A 467 -2.52 -10.78 16.33
CA PHE A 467 -2.20 -10.57 17.74
C PHE A 467 -1.01 -9.63 17.95
N SER A 468 -0.28 -9.29 16.88
CA SER A 468 0.75 -8.25 16.92
C SER A 468 0.92 -7.59 15.56
N VAL A 469 0.95 -6.27 15.55
CA VAL A 469 1.30 -5.44 14.38
C VAL A 469 2.69 -4.86 14.63
N SER A 470 3.53 -4.79 13.60
CA SER A 470 4.76 -4.02 13.64
C SER A 470 4.91 -3.16 12.40
N GLU A 471 5.20 -1.89 12.62
CA GLU A 471 5.54 -0.93 11.58
C GLU A 471 7.07 -0.82 11.49
N PHE A 472 7.61 -0.89 10.29
CA PHE A 472 9.04 -0.76 10.04
C PHE A 472 9.28 0.46 9.14
N SER A 473 10.15 1.35 9.60
CA SER A 473 10.64 2.48 8.82
C SER A 473 12.16 2.39 8.69
N LYS A 474 12.65 2.48 7.46
CA LYS A 474 14.08 2.41 7.20
C LYS A 474 14.73 3.72 7.61
N ILE A 475 15.81 3.65 8.39
CA ILE A 475 16.60 4.83 8.72
C ILE A 475 17.57 5.08 7.57
N LEU A 476 17.26 6.10 6.76
CA LEU A 476 18.10 6.49 5.63
C LEU A 476 19.48 6.95 6.13
N ARG A 477 20.54 6.50 5.45
CA ARG A 477 21.88 7.05 5.63
C ARG A 477 21.90 8.41 4.94
N ASN A 478 22.39 9.45 5.65
CA ASN A 478 22.54 10.78 5.06
C ASN A 478 23.67 10.79 4.04
#